data_AF-A0A920TF21-F1
#
_entry.id   AF-A0A920TF21-F1
#
_cell.length_a   1.000
_cell.length_b   1.000
_cell.length_c   1.000
_cell.angle_alpha   90.00
_cell.angle_beta   90.00
_cell.angle_gamma   90.00
#
_symmetry.space_group_name_H-M   'P 1'
#
loop_
_entity.id
_entity.type
_entity.pdbx_description
1 polymer ?
#
loop_
_entity_poly.entity_id
_entity_poly.type
_entity_poly.pdbx_seq_one_letter_code
_entity_poly.pdbx_strand_id
1 'polypeptide(L)'
;MKPCGFLTRFPFQISFLGFRVESPNGNPGGPGRRLRRLRSHPPIYRYNFDHSNSDGVAVPVGLFSAIYLSEYAPPSVRATVKPTLEILAGVPTVAYGFFAAISLAPAMRSLGAVLGLDIASESALAAGVVMGVMIIPFVSSLSDDIINAVPQSLRDGSYGLGATQSETIKRVVLPAALPGIVGGVLLGVSRAIGETMIVVMAAGLAAKLTANPFEAVTTVTVQIVTLLVGDQEFDSPKTLAAFALGLKLFIATLILNFIALRVVQKYREKYE
;
A
#
# COMPACT_ATOMS: atom_id res chain seq x y z
N MET A 1 -23.18 12.46 46.33
CA MET A 1 -22.86 11.47 45.28
C MET A 1 -23.15 12.10 43.91
N LYS A 2 -22.11 12.42 43.14
CA LYS A 2 -22.24 12.74 41.70
C LYS A 2 -22.00 11.46 40.91
N PRO A 3 -22.70 11.25 39.79
CA PRO A 3 -22.02 10.80 38.59
C PRO A 3 -22.14 11.86 37.49
N CYS A 4 -20.99 12.13 36.88
CA CYS A 4 -20.76 13.12 35.84
C CYS A 4 -21.55 12.85 34.56
N GLY A 5 -22.04 13.93 33.95
CA GLY A 5 -22.42 13.95 32.54
C GLY A 5 -21.18 13.78 31.67
N PHE A 6 -21.17 12.73 30.84
CA PHE A 6 -20.14 12.47 29.83
C PHE A 6 -20.74 11.83 28.56
N LEU A 7 -21.96 12.22 28.17
CA LEU A 7 -22.68 11.58 27.07
C LEU A 7 -23.24 12.54 26.01
N THR A 8 -22.76 13.78 25.97
CA THR A 8 -23.21 14.79 24.99
C THR A 8 -22.05 15.54 24.36
N ARG A 9 -21.09 14.84 23.73
CA ARG A 9 -20.18 15.43 22.72
C ARG A 9 -19.22 14.38 22.16
N PHE A 10 -19.69 13.56 21.23
CA PHE A 10 -18.80 12.94 20.24
C PHE A 10 -19.46 13.06 18.87
N PRO A 11 -19.03 14.00 18.02
CA PRO A 11 -19.44 13.97 16.63
C PRO A 11 -18.73 12.78 15.98
N PHE A 12 -19.46 11.69 15.75
CA PHE A 12 -19.01 10.63 14.84
C PHE A 12 -18.98 11.23 13.43
N GLN A 13 -17.81 11.69 13.01
CA GLN A 13 -17.62 12.42 11.76
C GLN A 13 -16.88 11.51 10.77
N ILE A 14 -17.64 10.65 10.11
CA ILE A 14 -17.17 9.77 9.04
C ILE A 14 -17.08 10.61 7.77
N SER A 15 -15.88 10.81 7.23
CA SER A 15 -15.65 11.53 5.98
C SER A 15 -14.90 10.65 5.00
N PHE A 16 -15.60 10.13 4.00
CA PHE A 16 -15.00 9.37 2.91
C PHE A 16 -15.55 9.90 1.57
N LEU A 17 -14.70 10.55 0.75
CA LEU A 17 -15.05 11.29 -0.50
C LEU A 17 -16.25 12.24 -0.40
N GLY A 18 -16.18 13.31 0.40
CA GLY A 18 -17.06 14.49 0.23
C GLY A 18 -18.58 14.24 0.28
N PHE A 19 -19.04 13.04 0.62
CA PHE A 19 -20.44 12.70 0.78
C PHE A 19 -20.72 12.55 2.27
N ARG A 20 -21.38 13.58 2.79
CA ARG A 20 -22.02 13.57 4.10
C ARG A 20 -23.36 12.88 3.92
N VAL A 21 -23.50 11.68 4.47
CA VAL A 21 -24.83 11.07 4.68
C VAL A 21 -25.41 11.75 5.92
N GLU A 22 -26.13 12.84 5.71
CA GLU A 22 -26.99 13.42 6.75
C GLU A 22 -28.13 12.41 6.98
N SER A 23 -28.22 11.83 8.17
CA SER A 23 -29.41 11.08 8.58
C SER A 23 -30.58 12.08 8.66
N PRO A 24 -31.71 11.87 7.96
CA PRO A 24 -32.85 12.75 8.07
C PRO A 24 -33.56 12.46 9.40
N ASN A 25 -33.09 13.09 10.49
CA ASN A 25 -33.85 13.13 11.72
C ASN A 25 -34.33 14.57 11.96
N GLY A 26 -35.64 14.76 11.86
CA GLY A 26 -36.29 16.05 11.79
C GLY A 26 -36.30 16.81 13.12
N ASN A 27 -36.26 18.13 13.00
CA ASN A 27 -36.95 19.02 13.93
C ASN A 27 -37.52 20.22 13.14
N PRO A 28 -38.84 20.29 12.90
CA PRO A 28 -39.45 21.40 12.19
C PRO A 28 -39.85 22.48 13.21
N GLY A 29 -38.97 23.46 13.47
CA GLY A 29 -39.36 24.61 14.28
C GLY A 29 -38.23 25.54 14.66
N GLY A 30 -38.13 26.69 13.98
CA GLY A 30 -37.30 27.82 14.44
C GLY A 30 -36.90 28.77 13.31
N PRO A 31 -37.35 30.04 13.31
CA PRO A 31 -37.23 30.91 12.16
C PRO A 31 -35.86 31.60 12.07
N GLY A 32 -35.23 31.46 10.90
CA GLY A 32 -34.45 32.49 10.21
C GLY A 32 -33.27 33.15 10.93
N ARG A 33 -32.05 32.71 10.62
CA ARG A 33 -30.90 33.62 10.36
C ARG A 33 -30.02 33.12 9.22
N ARG A 34 -30.26 33.73 8.05
CA ARG A 34 -29.31 34.10 6.96
C ARG A 34 -27.94 33.41 6.93
N LEU A 35 -27.75 32.64 5.86
CA LEU A 35 -26.64 32.75 4.90
C LEU A 35 -25.36 33.46 5.41
N ARG A 36 -24.46 32.68 6.01
CA ARG A 36 -23.02 32.89 5.81
C ARG A 36 -22.53 31.83 4.83
N ARG A 37 -22.40 32.23 3.56
CA ARG A 37 -21.44 31.59 2.65
C ARG A 37 -20.06 31.72 3.29
N LEU A 38 -19.61 30.69 3.98
CA LEU A 38 -18.19 30.50 4.25
C LEU A 38 -17.64 29.59 3.16
N ARG A 39 -17.17 30.27 2.11
CA ARG A 39 -16.15 29.79 1.20
C ARG A 39 -14.89 29.52 2.03
N SER A 40 -14.66 28.26 2.33
CA SER A 40 -13.32 27.69 2.55
C SER A 40 -13.44 26.21 2.25
N HIS A 41 -13.13 25.84 1.00
CA HIS A 41 -12.91 24.44 0.65
C HIS A 41 -11.77 23.92 1.54
N PRO A 42 -11.99 22.91 2.40
CA PRO A 42 -10.85 22.18 2.93
C PRO A 42 -10.20 21.42 1.76
N PRO A 43 -8.87 21.25 1.75
CA PRO A 43 -8.18 20.55 0.67
C PRO A 43 -8.68 19.09 0.61
N ILE A 44 -9.38 18.74 -0.48
CA ILE A 44 -10.02 17.43 -0.72
C ILE A 44 -8.99 16.33 -1.11
N TYR A 45 -7.69 16.63 -1.12
CA TYR A 45 -6.66 15.74 -1.62
C TYR A 45 -5.63 15.39 -0.55
N ARG A 46 -5.94 14.43 0.33
CA ARG A 46 -4.95 13.95 1.31
C ARG A 46 -5.15 12.50 1.75
N TYR A 47 -5.59 11.66 0.82
CA TYR A 47 -5.71 10.22 1.05
C TYR A 47 -4.76 9.50 0.11
N ASN A 48 -4.01 8.51 0.64
CA ASN A 48 -2.98 7.67 0.00
C ASN A 48 -1.50 8.09 0.20
N PHE A 49 -1.12 8.70 1.32
CA PHE A 49 0.30 9.08 1.54
C PHE A 49 1.17 8.03 2.26
N ASP A 50 0.60 6.98 2.86
CA ASP A 50 1.43 6.02 3.63
C ASP A 50 2.10 4.92 2.80
N HIS A 51 1.54 4.53 1.66
CA HIS A 51 2.14 3.48 0.81
C HIS A 51 3.09 4.05 -0.25
N SER A 52 2.92 5.33 -0.62
CA SER A 52 3.71 5.94 -1.70
C SER A 52 5.19 6.12 -1.34
N ASN A 53 5.55 6.28 -0.06
CA ASN A 53 6.93 6.48 0.36
C ASN A 53 7.74 5.17 0.38
N SER A 54 7.09 4.05 0.75
CA SER A 54 7.70 2.72 0.75
C SER A 54 7.85 2.16 -0.68
N ASP A 55 6.83 2.35 -1.52
CA ASP A 55 6.81 1.83 -2.89
C ASP A 55 7.86 2.53 -3.76
N GLY A 56 8.09 3.82 -3.52
CA GLY A 56 9.10 4.61 -4.21
C GLY A 56 10.54 4.14 -3.99
N VAL A 57 10.82 3.43 -2.89
CA VAL A 57 12.14 2.86 -2.58
C VAL A 57 12.19 1.36 -2.91
N ALA A 58 11.14 0.62 -2.57
CA ALA A 58 11.08 -0.82 -2.76
C ALA A 58 11.12 -1.22 -4.24
N VAL A 59 10.43 -0.48 -5.12
CA VAL A 59 10.38 -0.79 -6.55
C VAL A 59 11.74 -0.65 -7.23
N PRO A 60 12.47 0.48 -7.10
CA PRO A 60 13.82 0.59 -7.65
C PRO A 60 14.76 -0.46 -7.08
N VAL A 61 14.77 -0.66 -5.76
CA VAL A 61 15.67 -1.64 -5.10
C VAL A 61 15.38 -3.06 -5.58
N GLY A 62 14.10 -3.45 -5.64
CA GLY A 62 13.68 -4.75 -6.16
C GLY A 62 14.07 -4.93 -7.62
N LEU A 63 13.88 -3.91 -8.46
CA LEU A 63 14.23 -3.97 -9.88
C LEU A 63 15.75 -4.07 -10.10
N PHE A 64 16.55 -3.28 -9.39
CA PHE A 64 18.02 -3.38 -9.48
C PHE A 64 18.52 -4.73 -8.96
N SER A 65 17.92 -5.25 -7.89
CA SER A 65 18.20 -6.59 -7.38
C SER A 65 17.89 -7.67 -8.42
N ALA A 66 16.75 -7.57 -9.12
CA ALA A 66 16.39 -8.47 -10.21
C ALA A 66 17.40 -8.44 -11.35
N ILE A 67 17.77 -7.24 -11.83
CA ILE A 67 18.75 -7.07 -12.92
C ILE A 67 20.10 -7.66 -12.52
N TYR A 68 20.54 -7.44 -11.29
CA TYR A 68 21.77 -8.04 -10.78
C TYR A 68 21.68 -9.57 -10.77
N LEU A 69 20.59 -10.12 -10.24
CA LEU A 69 20.39 -11.56 -10.09
C LEU A 69 20.28 -12.29 -11.44
N SER A 70 19.64 -11.65 -12.43
CA SER A 70 19.41 -12.26 -13.74
C SER A 70 20.61 -12.13 -14.69
N GLU A 71 21.37 -11.04 -14.59
CA GLU A 71 22.42 -10.74 -15.59
C GLU A 71 23.84 -10.80 -15.06
N TYR A 72 24.08 -10.43 -13.81
CA TYR A 72 25.43 -10.25 -13.27
C TYR A 72 25.80 -11.29 -12.21
N ALA A 73 24.83 -11.91 -11.54
CA ALA A 73 25.08 -12.82 -10.45
C ALA A 73 25.64 -14.16 -10.95
N PRO A 74 26.68 -14.71 -10.31
CA PRO A 74 27.17 -16.04 -10.63
C PRO A 74 26.12 -17.11 -10.27
N PRO A 75 26.15 -18.29 -10.92
CA PRO A 75 25.14 -19.34 -10.71
C PRO A 75 24.98 -19.78 -9.24
N SER A 76 26.06 -19.76 -8.45
CA SER A 76 26.06 -20.10 -7.03
C SER A 76 25.27 -19.11 -6.17
N VAL A 77 25.42 -17.81 -6.44
CA VAL A 77 24.66 -16.75 -5.75
C VAL A 77 23.18 -16.87 -6.13
N ARG A 78 22.88 -17.08 -7.41
CA ARG A 78 21.51 -17.25 -7.89
C ARG A 78 20.81 -18.45 -7.24
N ALA A 79 21.51 -19.59 -7.14
CA ALA A 79 20.99 -20.81 -6.52
C ALA A 79 20.62 -20.64 -5.04
N THR A 80 21.18 -19.64 -4.35
CA THR A 80 20.90 -19.37 -2.93
C THR A 80 19.89 -18.22 -2.76
N VAL A 81 20.10 -17.12 -3.48
CA VAL A 81 19.32 -15.88 -3.31
C VAL A 81 17.91 -16.04 -3.88
N LYS A 82 17.75 -16.63 -5.08
CA LYS A 82 16.43 -16.75 -5.71
C LYS A 82 15.43 -17.54 -4.87
N PRO A 83 15.75 -18.77 -4.38
CA PRO A 83 14.85 -19.49 -3.49
C PRO A 83 14.55 -18.73 -2.20
N THR A 84 15.54 -18.00 -1.65
CA THR A 84 15.32 -17.18 -0.45
C THR A 84 14.31 -16.06 -0.70
N LEU A 85 14.40 -15.38 -1.84
CA LEU A 85 13.44 -14.34 -2.23
C LEU A 85 12.03 -14.91 -2.44
N GLU A 86 11.91 -16.09 -3.04
CA GLU A 86 10.63 -16.77 -3.24
C GLU A 86 10.00 -17.21 -1.91
N ILE A 87 10.80 -17.75 -0.99
CA ILE A 87 10.35 -18.10 0.36
C ILE A 87 9.87 -16.84 1.09
N LEU A 88 10.63 -15.74 1.04
CA LEU A 88 10.25 -14.47 1.67
C LEU A 88 8.95 -13.89 1.07
N ALA A 89 8.78 -14.00 -0.25
CA ALA A 89 7.55 -13.58 -0.94
C ALA A 89 6.34 -14.48 -0.60
N GLY A 90 6.58 -15.74 -0.25
CA GLY A 90 5.58 -16.72 0.18
C GLY A 90 5.15 -16.60 1.64
N VAL A 91 5.86 -15.81 2.46
CA VAL A 91 5.50 -15.62 3.88
C VAL A 91 4.12 -14.95 3.99
N PRO A 92 3.21 -15.48 4.84
CA PRO A 92 1.92 -14.86 5.09
C PRO A 92 2.05 -13.42 5.60
N THR A 93 1.24 -12.52 5.06
CA THR A 93 1.20 -11.10 5.39
C THR A 93 0.94 -10.83 6.88
N VAL A 94 0.13 -11.68 7.51
CA VAL A 94 -0.17 -11.66 8.95
C VAL A 94 1.09 -11.87 9.80
N ALA A 95 2.03 -12.71 9.35
CA ALA A 95 3.28 -12.94 10.08
C ALA A 95 4.15 -11.67 10.08
N TYR A 96 4.22 -10.96 8.95
CA TYR A 96 4.87 -9.66 8.86
C TYR A 96 4.19 -8.62 9.75
N GLY A 97 2.84 -8.58 9.76
CA GLY A 97 2.07 -7.67 10.63
C GLY A 97 2.30 -7.94 12.12
N PHE A 98 2.38 -9.21 12.53
CA PHE A 98 2.71 -9.58 13.91
C PHE A 98 4.13 -9.14 14.27
N PHE A 99 5.12 -9.47 13.44
CA PHE A 99 6.51 -9.04 13.63
C PHE A 99 6.64 -7.51 13.71
N ALA A 100 5.89 -6.79 12.88
CA ALA A 100 5.81 -5.33 12.90
C ALA A 100 5.37 -4.83 14.27
N ALA A 101 4.28 -5.39 14.82
CA ALA A 101 3.68 -4.95 16.07
C ALA A 101 4.56 -5.25 17.30
N ILE A 102 5.17 -6.43 17.38
CA ILE A 102 5.88 -6.87 18.59
C ILE A 102 7.37 -6.51 18.62
N SER A 103 8.01 -6.39 17.46
CA SER A 103 9.46 -6.20 17.35
C SER A 103 9.80 -4.84 16.75
N LEU A 104 9.26 -4.53 15.58
CA LEU A 104 9.68 -3.34 14.84
C LEU A 104 9.09 -2.05 15.44
N ALA A 105 7.83 -2.06 15.83
CA ALA A 105 7.15 -0.93 16.46
C ALA A 105 7.85 -0.44 17.74
N PRO A 106 8.18 -1.31 18.72
CA PRO A 106 8.99 -0.92 19.88
C PRO A 106 10.41 -0.46 19.51
N ALA A 107 11.06 -1.14 18.55
CA ALA A 107 12.40 -0.77 18.11
C ALA A 107 12.42 0.64 17.48
N MET A 108 11.46 0.95 16.60
CA MET A 108 11.30 2.26 15.97
C MET A 108 11.05 3.36 17.00
N ARG A 109 10.21 3.09 18.01
CA ARG A 109 9.99 4.03 19.12
C ARG A 109 11.27 4.30 19.91
N SER A 110 12.06 3.27 20.21
CA SER A 110 13.32 3.42 20.92
C SER A 110 14.35 4.22 20.12
N LEU A 111 14.43 4.00 18.80
CA LEU A 111 15.28 4.77 17.89
C LEU A 111 14.82 6.23 17.78
N GLY A 112 13.51 6.46 17.71
CA GLY A 112 12.92 7.80 17.75
C GLY A 112 13.34 8.55 19.01
N ALA A 113 13.23 7.91 20.18
CA ALA A 113 13.62 8.51 21.46
C ALA A 113 15.10 8.91 21.51
N VAL A 114 16.00 8.10 20.92
CA VAL A 114 17.44 8.42 20.81
C VAL A 114 17.70 9.60 19.88
N LEU A 115 16.91 9.72 18.81
CA LEU A 115 17.01 10.80 17.82
C LEU A 115 16.23 12.08 18.22
N GLY A 116 15.56 12.07 19.38
CA GLY A 116 14.72 13.19 19.85
C GLY A 116 13.39 13.33 19.10
N LEU A 117 12.95 12.28 18.40
CA LEU A 117 11.68 12.21 17.68
C LEU A 117 10.65 11.42 18.49
N ASP A 118 9.48 12.00 18.74
CA ASP A 118 8.38 11.29 19.41
C ASP A 118 7.63 10.41 18.40
N ILE A 119 8.06 9.15 18.30
CA ILE A 119 7.47 8.15 17.40
C ILE A 119 6.50 7.28 18.19
N ALA A 120 5.23 7.27 17.77
CA ALA A 120 4.25 6.36 18.32
C ALA A 120 4.62 4.90 18.02
N SER A 121 4.39 4.01 18.99
CA SER A 121 4.57 2.56 18.80
C SER A 121 3.74 2.05 17.61
N GLU A 122 2.55 2.60 17.39
CA GLU A 122 1.62 2.23 16.32
C GLU A 122 1.71 3.22 15.13
N SER A 123 2.91 3.66 14.78
CA SER A 123 3.11 4.68 13.75
C SER A 123 2.96 4.13 12.33
N ALA A 124 2.45 4.96 11.42
CA ALA A 124 2.35 4.61 10.01
C ALA A 124 3.72 4.36 9.36
N LEU A 125 4.79 4.99 9.89
CA LEU A 125 6.16 4.72 9.51
C LEU A 125 6.56 3.26 9.74
N ALA A 126 6.23 2.68 10.91
CA ALA A 126 6.57 1.28 11.20
C ALA A 126 5.87 0.31 10.25
N ALA A 127 4.58 0.55 9.96
CA ALA A 127 3.83 -0.22 8.97
C ALA A 127 4.41 -0.07 7.56
N GLY A 128 4.75 1.16 7.13
CA GLY A 128 5.33 1.45 5.82
C GLY A 128 6.72 0.82 5.62
N VAL A 129 7.56 0.77 6.66
CA VAL A 129 8.87 0.11 6.59
C VAL A 129 8.73 -1.39 6.36
N VAL A 130 7.87 -2.07 7.12
CA VAL A 130 7.64 -3.52 6.93
C VAL A 130 7.09 -3.80 5.55
N MET A 131 6.15 -2.95 5.10
CA MET A 131 5.57 -3.05 3.78
C MET A 131 6.63 -2.90 2.67
N GLY A 132 7.52 -1.91 2.78
CA GLY A 132 8.63 -1.73 1.85
C GLY A 132 9.57 -2.94 1.81
N VAL A 133 9.95 -3.47 2.99
CA VAL A 133 10.80 -4.67 3.08
C VAL A 133 10.14 -5.88 2.42
N MET A 134 8.82 -6.02 2.52
CA MET A 134 8.07 -7.12 1.93
C MET A 134 7.92 -7.01 0.41
N ILE A 135 7.79 -5.79 -0.13
CA ILE A 135 7.64 -5.56 -1.59
C ILE A 135 8.94 -5.87 -2.35
N ILE A 136 10.10 -5.64 -1.73
CA ILE A 136 11.41 -5.88 -2.36
C ILE A 136 11.57 -7.32 -2.89
N PRO A 137 11.42 -8.39 -2.08
CA PRO A 137 11.58 -9.75 -2.58
C PRO A 137 10.52 -10.13 -3.62
N PHE A 138 9.30 -9.60 -3.49
CA PHE A 138 8.24 -9.83 -4.48
C PHE A 138 8.58 -9.22 -5.84
N VAL A 139 8.91 -7.92 -5.89
CA VAL A 139 9.28 -7.23 -7.13
C VAL A 139 10.57 -7.78 -7.71
N SER A 140 11.56 -8.10 -6.87
CA SER A 140 12.83 -8.67 -7.30
C SER A 140 12.64 -10.06 -7.90
N SER A 141 11.87 -10.95 -7.26
CA SER A 141 11.68 -12.30 -7.77
C SER A 141 10.94 -12.28 -9.10
N LEU A 142 9.84 -11.53 -9.16
CA LEU A 142 8.99 -11.48 -10.36
C LEU A 142 9.71 -10.82 -11.54
N SER A 143 10.45 -9.73 -11.30
CA SER A 143 11.22 -9.06 -12.35
C SER A 143 12.37 -9.94 -12.85
N ASP A 144 13.01 -10.73 -11.98
CA ASP A 144 14.05 -11.69 -12.38
C ASP A 144 13.46 -12.78 -13.30
N ASP A 145 12.25 -13.28 -13.03
CA ASP A 145 11.59 -14.26 -13.91
C ASP A 145 11.31 -13.67 -15.29
N ILE A 146 10.84 -12.42 -15.35
CA ILE A 146 10.54 -11.72 -16.59
C ILE A 146 11.83 -11.46 -17.40
N ILE A 147 12.92 -11.06 -16.76
CA ILE A 147 14.19 -10.81 -17.44
C ILE A 147 14.79 -12.12 -17.98
N ASN A 148 14.72 -13.20 -17.20
CA ASN A 148 15.18 -14.53 -17.63
C ASN A 148 14.29 -15.15 -18.72
N ALA A 149 13.05 -14.70 -18.89
CA ALA A 149 12.18 -15.13 -19.98
C ALA A 149 12.60 -14.58 -21.36
N VAL A 150 13.49 -13.57 -21.41
CA VAL A 150 14.02 -13.03 -22.68
C VAL A 150 14.91 -14.09 -23.35
N PRO A 151 14.60 -14.51 -24.60
CA PRO A 151 15.32 -15.57 -25.30
C PRO A 151 16.83 -15.35 -25.40
N GLN A 152 17.62 -16.42 -25.28
CA GLN A 152 19.07 -16.35 -25.45
C GLN A 152 19.50 -15.92 -26.85
N SER A 153 18.73 -16.23 -27.89
CA SER A 153 19.03 -15.80 -29.27
C SER A 153 19.13 -14.27 -29.42
N LEU A 154 18.34 -13.49 -28.67
CA LEU A 154 18.43 -12.03 -28.67
C LEU A 154 19.72 -11.53 -27.98
N ARG A 155 20.17 -12.26 -26.95
CA ARG A 155 21.38 -11.95 -26.20
C ARG A 155 22.61 -12.27 -27.06
N ASP A 156 22.65 -13.46 -27.64
CA ASP A 156 23.72 -13.91 -28.54
C ASP A 156 23.80 -13.06 -29.81
N GLY A 157 22.66 -12.64 -30.36
CA GLY A 157 22.63 -11.71 -31.48
C GLY A 157 23.25 -10.35 -31.14
N SER A 158 23.02 -9.84 -29.92
CA SER A 158 23.67 -8.62 -29.45
C SER A 158 25.17 -8.80 -29.27
N TYR A 159 25.62 -9.92 -28.69
CA TYR A 159 27.04 -10.22 -28.53
C TYR A 159 27.75 -10.41 -29.88
N GLY A 160 27.07 -11.00 -30.87
CA GLY A 160 27.57 -11.15 -32.24
C GLY A 160 27.81 -9.83 -32.97
N LEU A 161 27.13 -8.75 -32.55
CA LEU A 161 27.36 -7.38 -33.03
C LEU A 161 28.48 -6.65 -32.27
N GLY A 162 29.18 -7.33 -31.35
CA GLY A 162 30.24 -6.75 -30.53
C GLY A 162 29.74 -5.91 -29.36
N ALA A 163 28.47 -6.02 -28.98
CA ALA A 163 27.93 -5.29 -27.83
C ALA A 163 28.49 -5.85 -26.51
N THR A 164 28.75 -4.96 -25.56
CA THR A 164 29.09 -5.36 -24.19
C THR A 164 27.86 -5.86 -23.43
N GLN A 165 28.06 -6.67 -22.39
CA GLN A 165 26.98 -7.16 -21.52
C GLN A 165 26.07 -6.02 -21.03
N SER A 166 26.64 -4.88 -20.62
CA SER A 166 25.86 -3.73 -20.16
C SER A 166 25.04 -3.06 -21.27
N GLU A 167 25.51 -3.11 -22.52
CA GLU A 167 24.76 -2.60 -23.67
C GLU A 167 23.64 -3.55 -24.07
N THR A 168 23.89 -4.87 -24.07
CA THR A 168 22.87 -5.89 -24.32
C THR A 168 21.73 -5.78 -23.32
N ILE A 169 22.04 -5.60 -22.03
CA ILE A 169 21.03 -5.44 -20.99
C ILE A 169 20.18 -4.19 -21.24
N LYS A 170 20.82 -3.04 -21.48
CA LYS A 170 20.13 -1.75 -21.61
C LYS A 170 19.35 -1.60 -22.92
N ARG A 171 19.87 -2.14 -24.03
CA ARG A 171 19.31 -1.91 -25.38
C ARG A 171 18.46 -3.07 -25.89
N VAL A 172 18.61 -4.28 -25.36
CA VAL A 172 17.91 -5.47 -25.84
C VAL A 172 17.04 -6.08 -24.75
N VAL A 173 17.65 -6.48 -23.62
CA VAL A 173 16.94 -7.25 -22.58
C VAL A 173 15.91 -6.39 -21.85
N LEU A 174 16.31 -5.24 -21.31
CA LEU A 174 15.42 -4.38 -20.55
C LEU A 174 14.24 -3.86 -21.38
N PRO A 175 14.40 -3.38 -22.62
CA PRO A 175 13.28 -2.98 -23.46
C PRO A 175 12.33 -4.14 -23.77
N ALA A 176 12.85 -5.35 -24.03
CA ALA A 176 12.02 -6.53 -24.28
C ALA A 176 11.27 -7.00 -23.02
N ALA A 177 11.90 -6.90 -21.85
CA ALA A 177 11.32 -7.26 -20.56
C ALA A 177 10.38 -6.17 -19.98
N LEU A 178 10.44 -4.93 -20.51
CA LEU A 178 9.77 -3.75 -19.93
C LEU A 178 8.26 -3.94 -19.72
N PRO A 179 7.47 -4.45 -20.69
CA PRO A 179 6.03 -4.64 -20.47
C PRO A 179 5.75 -5.61 -19.32
N GLY A 180 6.57 -6.66 -19.19
CA GLY A 180 6.47 -7.61 -18.08
C GLY A 180 6.86 -6.97 -16.75
N ILE A 181 7.99 -6.26 -16.69
CA ILE A 181 8.48 -5.60 -15.47
C ILE A 181 7.45 -4.58 -14.97
N VAL A 182 6.89 -3.77 -15.87
CA VAL A 182 5.83 -2.82 -15.51
C VAL A 182 4.59 -3.54 -14.98
N GLY A 183 4.17 -4.65 -15.61
CA GLY A 183 3.10 -5.49 -15.10
C GLY A 183 3.40 -6.04 -13.71
N GLY A 184 4.63 -6.49 -13.46
CA GLY A 184 5.04 -7.02 -12.17
C GLY A 184 5.12 -5.98 -11.05
N VAL A 185 5.62 -4.79 -11.36
CA VAL A 185 5.61 -3.64 -10.44
C VAL A 185 4.18 -3.23 -10.10
N LEU A 186 3.29 -3.17 -11.09
CA LEU A 186 1.88 -2.86 -10.86
C LEU A 186 1.21 -3.91 -9.96
N LEU A 187 1.53 -5.20 -10.12
CA LEU A 187 1.06 -6.25 -9.20
C LEU A 187 1.55 -6.03 -7.76
N GLY A 188 2.80 -5.62 -7.59
CA GLY A 188 3.37 -5.29 -6.27
C GLY A 188 2.65 -4.11 -5.60
N VAL A 189 2.42 -3.04 -6.35
CA VAL A 189 1.66 -1.87 -5.87
C VAL A 189 0.22 -2.23 -5.55
N SER A 190 -0.45 -3.03 -6.38
CA SER A 190 -1.81 -3.50 -6.10
C SER A 190 -1.87 -4.36 -4.84
N ARG A 191 -0.85 -5.21 -4.60
CA ARG A 191 -0.73 -5.98 -3.35
C ARG A 191 -0.56 -5.05 -2.16
N ALA A 192 0.21 -3.97 -2.30
CA ALA A 192 0.41 -2.99 -1.25
C ALA A 192 -0.87 -2.25 -0.88
N ILE A 193 -1.63 -1.81 -1.87
CA ILE A 193 -2.93 -1.16 -1.65
C ILE A 193 -3.93 -2.12 -0.99
N GLY A 194 -3.86 -3.41 -1.35
CA GLY A 194 -4.69 -4.48 -0.79
C GLY A 194 -4.20 -5.05 0.54
N GLU A 195 -3.07 -4.58 1.08
CA GLU A 195 -2.46 -5.12 2.29
C GLU A 195 -3.12 -4.51 3.53
N THR A 196 -4.00 -5.29 4.15
CA THR A 196 -4.82 -4.85 5.29
C THR A 196 -4.32 -5.41 6.62
N MET A 197 -3.59 -6.53 6.58
CA MET A 197 -3.23 -7.26 7.80
C MET A 197 -2.05 -6.61 8.51
N ILE A 198 -1.04 -6.14 7.76
CA ILE A 198 0.07 -5.39 8.35
C ILE A 198 -0.46 -4.14 9.05
N VAL A 199 -1.35 -3.39 8.40
CA VAL A 199 -1.86 -2.13 8.94
C VAL A 199 -2.77 -2.35 10.16
N VAL A 200 -3.67 -3.34 10.11
CA VAL A 200 -4.55 -3.67 11.26
C VAL A 200 -3.76 -4.05 12.50
N MET A 201 -2.65 -4.76 12.33
CA MET A 201 -1.85 -5.23 13.46
C MET A 201 -0.81 -4.20 13.93
N ALA A 202 -0.20 -3.44 13.02
CA ALA A 202 0.95 -2.58 13.32
C ALA A 202 0.60 -1.10 13.55
N ALA A 203 -0.41 -0.57 12.85
CA ALA A 203 -0.79 0.85 12.95
C ALA A 203 -1.87 1.11 14.02
N GLY A 204 -2.36 0.05 14.66
CA GLY A 204 -3.28 0.13 15.79
C GLY A 204 -4.69 0.60 15.43
N LEU A 205 -5.58 0.54 16.44
CA LEU A 205 -6.98 0.99 16.31
C LEU A 205 -7.18 2.44 16.80
N ALA A 206 -6.12 3.08 17.30
CA ALA A 206 -6.18 4.42 17.87
C ALA A 206 -6.44 5.47 16.76
N ALA A 207 -7.69 5.91 16.66
CA ALA A 207 -8.18 6.81 15.62
C ALA A 207 -7.61 8.24 15.74
N LYS A 208 -6.45 8.47 15.13
CA LYS A 208 -5.97 9.81 14.77
C LYS A 208 -5.83 9.91 13.25
N LEU A 209 -6.56 10.85 12.66
CA LEU A 209 -6.41 11.21 11.25
C LEU A 209 -5.34 12.30 11.18
N THR A 210 -4.12 11.90 10.88
CA THR A 210 -2.96 12.77 10.87
C THR A 210 -2.10 12.46 9.64
N ALA A 211 -1.53 13.50 9.04
CA ALA A 211 -0.60 13.36 7.92
C ALA A 211 0.84 13.16 8.39
N ASN A 212 1.03 13.05 9.71
CA ASN A 212 2.33 12.87 10.33
C ASN A 212 2.66 11.37 10.40
N PRO A 213 3.69 10.87 9.68
CA PRO A 213 4.04 9.46 9.67
C PRO A 213 4.51 8.93 11.04
N PHE A 214 4.81 9.82 11.98
CA PHE A 214 5.21 9.49 13.35
C PHE A 214 4.02 9.24 14.30
N GLU A 215 2.80 9.56 13.88
CA GLU A 215 1.59 9.36 14.67
C GLU A 215 0.81 8.12 14.18
N ALA A 216 -0.11 7.63 15.02
CA ALA A 216 -0.98 6.51 14.67
C ALA A 216 -2.01 6.91 13.61
N VAL A 217 -2.26 6.03 12.63
CA VAL A 217 -3.17 6.28 11.50
C VAL A 217 -4.08 5.07 11.31
N THR A 218 -5.38 5.32 11.13
CA THR A 218 -6.35 4.28 10.76
C THR A 218 -6.65 4.30 9.27
N THR A 219 -6.53 3.17 8.59
CA THR A 219 -6.95 3.02 7.18
C THR A 219 -8.42 2.62 7.05
N VAL A 220 -8.97 2.81 5.84
CA VAL A 220 -10.35 2.42 5.51
C VAL A 220 -10.59 0.92 5.77
N THR A 221 -9.57 0.10 5.55
CA THR A 221 -9.63 -1.35 5.74
C THR A 221 -9.63 -1.74 7.21
N VAL A 222 -8.87 -1.03 8.05
CA VAL A 222 -8.96 -1.15 9.53
C VAL A 222 -10.38 -0.81 9.99
N GLN A 223 -10.97 0.27 9.45
CA GLN A 223 -12.33 0.65 9.83
C GLN A 223 -13.37 -0.42 9.47
N ILE A 224 -13.27 -1.01 8.27
CA ILE A 224 -14.15 -2.12 7.87
C ILE A 224 -14.05 -3.27 8.88
N VAL A 225 -12.82 -3.70 9.23
CA VAL A 225 -12.61 -4.76 10.22
C VAL A 225 -13.21 -4.38 11.58
N THR A 226 -12.95 -3.17 12.09
CA THR A 226 -13.49 -2.76 13.40
C THR A 226 -15.01 -2.68 13.46
N LEU A 227 -15.67 -2.36 12.34
CA LEU A 227 -17.13 -2.31 12.27
C LEU A 227 -17.77 -3.69 12.14
N LEU A 228 -17.01 -4.69 11.68
CA LEU A 228 -17.43 -6.09 11.53
C LEU A 228 -17.04 -6.97 12.72
N VAL A 229 -16.09 -6.55 13.55
CA VAL A 229 -15.71 -7.25 14.78
C VAL A 229 -16.76 -6.98 15.86
N GLY A 230 -17.66 -7.94 16.05
CA GLY A 230 -18.67 -7.94 17.11
C GLY A 230 -19.94 -8.70 16.71
N ASP A 231 -20.71 -9.16 17.69
CA ASP A 231 -21.99 -9.87 17.47
C ASP A 231 -23.10 -8.84 17.18
N GLN A 232 -23.02 -8.19 16.01
CA GLN A 232 -23.94 -7.11 15.61
C GLN A 232 -25.09 -7.67 14.79
N GLU A 233 -26.31 -7.21 15.08
CA GLU A 233 -27.47 -7.50 14.23
C GLU A 233 -27.25 -6.98 12.80
N PHE A 234 -27.72 -7.74 11.80
CA PHE A 234 -27.54 -7.41 10.37
C PHE A 234 -28.11 -6.03 9.99
N ASP A 235 -29.17 -5.58 10.66
CA ASP A 235 -29.83 -4.30 10.40
C ASP A 235 -29.25 -3.13 11.22
N SER A 236 -28.12 -3.36 11.91
CA SER A 236 -27.46 -2.29 12.64
C SER A 236 -26.83 -1.27 11.66
N PRO A 237 -26.89 0.04 11.97
CA PRO A 237 -26.24 1.08 11.15
C PRO A 237 -24.73 0.86 10.93
N LYS A 238 -24.06 0.11 11.82
CA LYS A 238 -22.62 -0.20 11.73
C LYS A 238 -22.33 -1.23 10.66
N THR A 239 -23.14 -2.29 10.58
CA THR A 239 -23.02 -3.35 9.56
C THR A 239 -23.25 -2.77 8.16
N LEU A 240 -24.30 -1.95 8.00
CA LEU A 240 -24.58 -1.27 6.73
C LEU A 240 -23.47 -0.28 6.32
N ALA A 241 -22.86 0.43 7.28
CA ALA A 241 -21.72 1.28 7.01
C ALA A 241 -20.47 0.49 6.56
N ALA A 242 -20.20 -0.67 7.16
CA ALA A 242 -19.11 -1.55 6.74
C ALA A 242 -19.28 -2.07 5.31
N PHE A 243 -20.50 -2.46 4.93
CA PHE A 243 -20.82 -2.85 3.55
C PHE A 243 -20.64 -1.70 2.56
N ALA A 244 -21.08 -0.49 2.91
CA ALA A 244 -20.88 0.70 2.07
C ALA A 244 -19.40 1.04 1.85
N LEU A 245 -18.58 0.94 2.91
CA LEU A 245 -17.13 1.13 2.82
C LEU A 245 -16.49 0.03 1.96
N GLY A 246 -16.87 -1.23 2.14
CA GLY A 246 -16.40 -2.36 1.34
C GLY A 246 -16.73 -2.21 -0.14
N LEU A 247 -17.98 -1.88 -0.48
CA LEU A 247 -18.41 -1.65 -1.86
C LEU A 247 -17.62 -0.50 -2.51
N LYS A 248 -17.39 0.59 -1.77
CA LYS A 248 -16.63 1.72 -2.28
C LYS A 248 -15.15 1.37 -2.50
N LEU A 249 -14.55 0.60 -1.61
CA LEU A 249 -13.17 0.14 -1.75
C LEU A 249 -13.02 -0.84 -2.91
N PHE A 250 -14.01 -1.71 -3.13
CA PHE A 250 -14.09 -2.58 -4.28
C PHE A 250 -14.12 -1.78 -5.60
N ILE A 251 -15.03 -0.80 -5.72
CA ILE A 251 -15.12 0.04 -6.93
C ILE A 251 -13.80 0.79 -7.19
N ALA A 252 -13.20 1.36 -6.14
CA ALA A 252 -11.92 2.08 -6.28
C ALA A 252 -10.80 1.16 -6.77
N THR A 253 -10.69 -0.04 -6.19
CA THR A 253 -9.67 -1.03 -6.58
C THR A 253 -9.90 -1.54 -8.01
N LEU A 254 -11.17 -1.78 -8.39
CA LEU A 254 -11.54 -2.19 -9.74
C LEU A 254 -11.11 -1.15 -10.78
N ILE A 255 -11.38 0.14 -10.53
CA ILE A 255 -11.00 1.23 -11.45
C ILE A 255 -9.47 1.30 -11.58
N LEU A 256 -8.74 1.22 -10.48
CA LEU A 256 -7.28 1.25 -10.49
C LEU A 256 -6.70 0.09 -11.29
N ASN A 257 -7.15 -1.15 -11.02
CA ASN A 257 -6.71 -2.34 -11.75
C ASN A 257 -7.08 -2.25 -13.25
N PHE A 258 -8.25 -1.71 -13.58
CA PHE A 258 -8.66 -1.53 -14.99
C PHE A 258 -7.73 -0.55 -15.73
N ILE A 259 -7.38 0.58 -15.10
CA ILE A 259 -6.44 1.55 -15.66
C ILE A 259 -5.04 0.93 -15.79
N ALA A 260 -4.58 0.20 -14.77
CA ALA A 260 -3.28 -0.47 -14.77
C ALA A 260 -3.16 -1.45 -15.96
N LEU A 261 -4.17 -2.27 -16.19
CA LEU A 261 -4.20 -3.22 -17.31
C LEU A 261 -4.20 -2.51 -18.68
N ARG A 262 -4.97 -1.43 -18.82
CA ARG A 262 -4.99 -0.60 -20.05
C ARG A 262 -3.61 0.00 -20.36
N VAL A 263 -2.89 0.45 -19.34
CA VAL A 263 -1.54 1.00 -19.50
C VAL A 263 -0.57 -0.08 -19.96
N VAL A 264 -0.58 -1.25 -19.33
CA VAL A 264 0.31 -2.38 -19.71
C VAL A 264 0.05 -2.85 -21.14
N GLN A 265 -1.22 -2.98 -21.54
CA GLN A 265 -1.58 -3.37 -22.91
C GLN A 265 -1.01 -2.42 -23.96
N LYS A 266 -1.10 -1.11 -23.71
CA LYS A 266 -0.53 -0.07 -24.61
C LYS A 266 0.99 -0.16 -24.77
N TYR A 267 1.71 -0.63 -23.76
CA TYR A 267 3.16 -0.85 -23.86
C TYR A 267 3.52 -2.14 -24.58
N ARG A 268 2.64 -3.15 -24.59
CA ARG A 268 2.86 -4.41 -25.31
C ARG A 268 2.76 -4.25 -26.83
N GLU A 269 1.84 -3.40 -27.30
CA GLU A 269 1.61 -3.14 -28.73
C GLU A 269 2.78 -2.44 -29.46
N LYS A 270 3.79 -1.92 -28.74
CA LYS A 270 4.94 -1.24 -29.34
C LYS A 270 6.12 -2.15 -29.71
N TYR A 271 6.04 -3.44 -29.39
CA TYR A 271 7.16 -4.39 -29.54
C TYR A 271 6.80 -5.68 -30.31
N GLU A 272 5.60 -5.72 -30.92
CA GLU A 272 5.27 -6.63 -32.03
C GLU A 272 5.55 -5.92 -33.36
#